data_AF-A0A7X7UUP0-F1
#
_entry.id   AF-A0A7X7UUP0-F1
#
_cell.length_a   1.000
_cell.length_b   1.000
_cell.length_c   1.000
_cell.angle_alpha   90.00
_cell.angle_beta   90.00
_cell.angle_gamma   90.00
#
_symmetry.space_group_name_H-M   'P 1'
#
loop_
_entity.id
_entity.type
_entity.pdbx_description
1 polymer ?
#
loop_
_entity_poly.entity_id
_entity_poly.type
_entity_poly.pdbx_seq_one_letter_code
_entity_poly.pdbx_strand_id
1 'polypeptide(L)'
;MEKGQRYDFIDQFRGFIGVLMLLGHSSYYLNAFWKQLNEFDPLFPSWGQFALRYAGYICAPGFLMMAGGMTWLSFHKRLKKGAHPWKAKWHLIQRGIFLIIIQITWVNSSWGGFQTFNPWHLGI
;
A
#
# COMPACT_ATOMS: atom_id res chain seq x y z
N MET A 1 -0.88 -14.51 31.36
CA MET A 1 -0.91 -14.29 29.89
C MET A 1 -0.82 -12.80 29.63
N GLU A 2 0.35 -12.31 29.23
CA GLU A 2 0.55 -10.87 29.00
C GLU A 2 -0.33 -10.44 27.80
N LYS A 3 -1.34 -9.61 28.05
CA LYS A 3 -2.18 -9.03 26.99
C LYS A 3 -1.24 -8.29 26.04
N GLY A 4 -1.19 -8.73 24.78
CA GLY A 4 -0.34 -8.08 23.78
C GLY A 4 -0.67 -6.59 23.70
N GLN A 5 0.29 -5.74 24.02
CA GLN A 5 0.15 -4.29 23.89
C GLN A 5 -0.29 -3.95 22.45
N ARG A 6 -1.51 -3.45 22.34
CA ARG A 6 -2.10 -2.90 21.12
C ARG A 6 -1.92 -1.39 21.18
N TYR A 7 -1.48 -0.79 20.08
CA TYR A 7 -1.27 0.65 20.00
C TYR A 7 -2.38 1.24 19.16
N ASP A 8 -3.36 1.88 19.81
CA ASP A 8 -4.55 2.40 19.13
C ASP A 8 -4.21 3.47 18.10
N PHE A 9 -3.20 4.30 18.37
CA PHE A 9 -2.68 5.28 17.41
C PHE A 9 -2.20 4.65 16.10
N ILE A 10 -1.55 3.49 16.17
CA ILE A 10 -1.06 2.78 14.97
C ILE A 10 -2.23 2.23 14.15
N ASP A 11 -3.27 1.74 14.83
CA ASP A 11 -4.47 1.25 14.15
C ASP A 11 -5.25 2.40 13.48
N GLN A 12 -5.36 3.57 14.14
CA GLN A 12 -5.95 4.78 13.57
C GLN A 12 -5.17 5.28 12.36
N PHE A 13 -3.83 5.37 12.47
CA PHE A 13 -2.97 5.79 11.37
C PHE A 13 -3.09 4.85 10.17
N ARG A 14 -3.14 3.52 10.41
CA ARG A 14 -3.37 2.55 9.34
C ARG A 14 -4.72 2.73 8.66
N GLY A 15 -5.78 2.98 9.43
CA GLY A 15 -7.09 3.29 8.88
C GLY A 15 -7.06 4.54 8.01
N PHE A 16 -6.44 5.61 8.50
CA PHE A 16 -6.31 6.88 7.77
C PHE A 16 -5.56 6.71 6.45
N ILE A 17 -4.38 6.09 6.46
CA ILE A 17 -3.59 5.81 5.25
C ILE A 17 -4.39 4.91 4.29
N GLY A 18 -5.10 3.90 4.80
CA GLY A 18 -5.95 3.03 3.99
C GLY A 18 -7.06 3.79 3.25
N VAL A 19 -7.70 4.76 3.91
CA VAL A 19 -8.73 5.61 3.29
C VAL A 19 -8.14 6.52 2.22
N LEU A 20 -6.97 7.14 2.48
CA LEU A 20 -6.28 7.96 1.49
C LEU A 20 -5.86 7.14 0.26
N MET A 21 -5.39 5.91 0.48
CA MET A 21 -5.02 4.99 -0.60
C MET A 21 -6.24 4.66 -1.45
N LEU A 22 -7.34 4.25 -0.81
CA LEU A 22 -8.59 3.95 -1.52
C LEU A 22 -9.05 5.14 -2.37
N LEU A 23 -9.10 6.34 -1.79
CA LEU A 23 -9.52 7.55 -2.47
C LEU A 23 -8.61 7.87 -3.68
N GLY A 24 -7.29 7.75 -3.52
CA GLY A 24 -6.32 7.97 -4.61
C GLY A 24 -6.50 6.97 -5.75
N HIS A 25 -6.63 5.69 -5.44
CA HIS A 25 -6.85 4.64 -6.44
C HIS A 25 -8.22 4.77 -7.11
N SER A 26 -9.30 5.02 -6.36
CA SER A 26 -10.63 5.25 -6.93
C SER A 26 -10.64 6.45 -7.86
N SER A 27 -9.95 7.55 -7.50
CA SER A 27 -9.79 8.71 -8.38
C SER A 27 -9.05 8.33 -9.66
N TYR A 28 -7.98 7.54 -9.59
CA TYR A 28 -7.26 7.06 -10.77
C TYR A 28 -8.16 6.23 -11.69
N TYR A 29 -8.83 5.20 -11.15
CA TYR A 29 -9.72 4.34 -11.94
C TYR A 29 -10.85 5.13 -12.60
N LEU A 30 -11.51 6.01 -11.85
CA LEU A 30 -12.60 6.81 -12.40
C LEU A 30 -12.10 7.83 -13.42
N ASN A 31 -10.94 8.45 -13.23
CA ASN A 31 -10.40 9.33 -14.27
C ASN A 31 -10.01 8.53 -15.51
N ALA A 32 -9.29 7.42 -15.40
CA ALA A 32 -8.91 6.57 -16.53
C ALA A 32 -10.10 6.13 -17.40
N PHE A 33 -11.27 5.89 -16.80
CA PHE A 33 -12.49 5.54 -17.54
C PHE A 33 -13.25 6.75 -18.12
N TRP A 34 -13.30 7.88 -17.42
CA TRP A 34 -14.25 8.97 -17.72
C TRP A 34 -13.60 10.23 -18.30
N LYS A 35 -12.31 10.45 -18.06
CA LYS A 35 -11.57 11.64 -18.51
C LYS A 35 -10.21 11.19 -19.02
N GLN A 36 -9.90 11.46 -20.28
CA GLN A 36 -8.52 11.36 -20.79
C GLN A 36 -7.63 12.44 -20.13
N LEU A 37 -7.41 12.32 -18.83
CA LEU A 37 -6.49 13.14 -18.06
C LEU A 37 -5.14 12.43 -18.09
N ASN A 38 -4.15 13.10 -18.68
CA ASN A 38 -2.78 12.62 -18.65
C ASN A 38 -2.27 12.66 -17.20
N GLU A 39 -1.92 11.50 -16.65
CA GLU A 39 -1.45 11.33 -15.27
C GLU A 39 -0.16 12.11 -14.92
N PHE A 40 0.54 12.55 -15.97
CA PHE A 40 1.81 13.29 -15.91
C PHE A 40 1.64 14.79 -16.11
N ASP A 41 0.43 15.30 -16.35
CA ASP A 41 0.20 16.73 -16.47
C ASP A 41 -0.01 17.34 -15.06
N PRO A 42 0.90 18.22 -14.58
CA PRO A 42 0.75 18.86 -13.28
C PRO A 42 -0.39 19.89 -13.25
N LEU A 43 -0.95 20.27 -14.40
CA LEU A 43 -1.97 21.29 -14.51
C LEU A 43 -3.37 20.67 -14.52
N PHE A 44 -3.90 20.43 -13.32
CA PHE A 44 -5.31 20.07 -13.19
C PHE A 44 -6.19 21.33 -13.27
N PRO A 45 -7.18 21.40 -14.18
CA PRO A 45 -8.07 22.55 -14.30
C PRO A 45 -9.06 22.68 -13.13
N SER A 46 -9.16 21.66 -12.27
CA SER A 46 -10.09 21.63 -11.14
C SER A 46 -9.36 21.40 -9.82
N TRP A 47 -9.63 22.25 -8.83
CA TRP A 47 -9.10 22.14 -7.47
C TRP A 47 -9.36 20.78 -6.82
N GLY A 48 -10.53 20.17 -7.08
CA GLY A 48 -10.87 18.85 -6.54
C GLY A 48 -9.90 17.75 -7.01
N GLN A 49 -9.56 17.71 -8.30
CA GLN A 49 -8.62 16.71 -8.83
C GLN A 49 -7.20 16.92 -8.29
N PHE A 50 -6.78 18.18 -8.14
CA PHE A 50 -5.52 18.51 -7.49
C PHE A 50 -5.47 17.98 -6.05
N ALA A 51 -6.50 18.22 -5.25
CA ALA A 51 -6.57 17.76 -3.86
C ALA A 51 -6.56 16.23 -3.74
N LEU A 52 -7.30 15.52 -4.60
CA LEU A 52 -7.31 14.04 -4.64
C LEU A 52 -5.93 13.47 -4.99
N ARG A 53 -5.24 14.08 -5.97
CA ARG A 53 -3.90 13.65 -6.39
C ARG A 53 -2.87 13.92 -5.30
N TYR A 54 -2.93 15.08 -4.66
CA TYR A 54 -2.06 15.44 -3.54
C TYR A 54 -2.23 14.49 -2.34
N ALA A 55 -3.47 14.10 -2.03
CA ALA A 55 -3.77 13.09 -1.01
C ALA A 55 -3.11 11.73 -1.33
N GLY A 56 -3.14 11.30 -2.59
CA GLY A 56 -2.43 10.10 -3.05
C GLY A 56 -0.91 10.19 -2.90
N TYR A 57 -0.31 11.35 -3.21
CA TYR A 57 1.13 11.58 -3.03
C TYR A 57 1.58 11.51 -1.57
N ILE A 58 0.75 11.94 -0.62
CA ILE A 58 1.04 11.82 0.82
C ILE A 58 0.83 10.38 1.31
N CYS A 59 -0.11 9.65 0.70
CA CYS A 59 -0.40 8.27 1.08
C CYS A 59 0.78 7.33 0.87
N ALA A 60 1.51 7.44 -0.24
CA ALA A 60 2.63 6.56 -0.55
C ALA A 60 3.77 6.58 0.51
N PRO A 61 4.35 7.74 0.89
CA PRO A 61 5.35 7.79 1.95
C PRO A 61 4.77 7.41 3.32
N GLY A 62 3.52 7.79 3.61
CA GLY A 62 2.83 7.41 4.84
C GLY A 62 2.68 5.89 4.98
N PHE A 63 2.29 5.21 3.90
CA PHE A 63 2.21 3.75 3.83
C PHE A 63 3.57 3.09 4.02
N LEU A 64 4.61 3.59 3.36
CA LEU A 64 5.98 3.06 3.48
C LEU A 64 6.48 3.12 4.93
N MET A 65 6.33 4.29 5.59
CA MET A 65 6.73 4.47 6.98
C MET A 65 5.96 3.54 7.92
N MET A 66 4.64 3.46 7.74
CA MET A 66 3.78 2.58 8.53
C MET A 66 4.15 1.10 8.36
N ALA A 67 4.32 0.64 7.13
CA ALA A 67 4.65 -0.76 6.81
C ALA A 67 6.01 -1.14 7.40
N GLY A 68 7.01 -0.25 7.30
CA GLY A 68 8.31 -0.42 7.93
C GLY A 68 8.22 -0.53 9.46
N GLY A 69 7.54 0.43 10.11
CA GLY A 69 7.34 0.43 11.56
C GLY A 69 6.60 -0.81 12.07
N MET A 70 5.54 -1.24 11.37
CA MET A 70 4.78 -2.45 11.69
C MET A 70 5.61 -3.73 11.53
N THR A 71 6.47 -3.77 10.51
CA THR A 71 7.38 -4.90 10.29
C THR A 71 8.42 -5.00 11.43
N TRP A 72 9.00 -3.86 11.82
CA TRP A 72 9.93 -3.80 12.94
C TRP A 72 9.29 -4.23 14.27
N LEU A 73 8.09 -3.72 14.58
CA LEU A 73 7.32 -4.10 15.77
C LEU A 73 6.97 -5.59 15.77
N SER A 74 6.53 -6.13 14.63
CA SER A 74 6.20 -7.55 14.46
C SER A 74 7.42 -8.44 14.69
N PHE A 75 8.58 -8.04 14.15
CA PHE A 75 9.85 -8.76 14.35
C PHE A 75 10.26 -8.78 15.83
N HIS A 76 10.30 -7.62 16.49
CA HIS A 76 10.69 -7.53 17.90
C HIS A 76 9.74 -8.27 18.83
N LYS A 77 8.42 -8.21 18.56
CA LYS A 77 7.42 -8.97 19.32
C LYS A 77 7.64 -10.48 19.21
N ARG A 78 8.11 -10.98 18.06
CA ARG A 78 8.42 -12.41 17.87
C ARG A 78 9.70 -12.82 18.60
N LEU A 79 10.74 -11.99 18.55
CA LEU A 79 11.98 -12.23 19.30
C LEU A 79 11.72 -12.27 20.81
N LYS A 80 10.96 -11.30 21.34
CA LYS A 80 10.57 -11.28 22.78
C LYS A 80 9.79 -12.52 23.22
N LYS A 81 9.06 -13.17 22.31
CA LYS A 81 8.33 -14.42 22.58
C LYS A 81 9.22 -15.68 22.49
N GLY A 82 10.54 -15.53 22.36
CA GLY A 82 11.49 -16.63 22.25
C GLY A 82 11.57 -17.28 20.86
N ALA A 83 11.04 -16.63 19.82
CA ALA A 83 11.18 -17.16 18.47
C ALA A 83 12.62 -17.04 17.98
N HIS A 84 13.14 -18.11 17.35
CA HIS A 84 14.45 -18.09 16.71
C HIS A 84 14.53 -16.96 15.66
N PRO A 85 15.58 -16.11 15.64
CA PRO A 85 15.68 -14.96 14.74
C PRO A 85 15.50 -15.31 13.26
N TRP A 86 16.03 -16.46 12.83
CA TRP A 86 15.88 -16.94 11.47
C TRP A 86 14.42 -17.22 11.10
N LYS A 87 13.66 -17.84 12.01
CA LYS A 87 12.24 -18.16 11.79
C LYS A 87 11.40 -16.88 11.69
N ALA A 88 11.74 -15.84 12.45
CA ALA A 88 11.08 -14.55 12.38
C ALA A 88 11.36 -13.83 11.05
N LYS A 89 12.61 -13.84 10.56
CA LYS A 89 12.98 -13.29 9.24
C LYS A 89 12.30 -14.03 8.10
N TRP A 90 12.34 -15.37 8.13
CA TRP A 90 11.73 -16.22 7.10
C TRP A 90 10.24 -15.95 6.95
N HIS A 91 9.53 -15.77 8.07
CA HIS A 91 8.11 -15.41 8.06
C HIS A 91 7.85 -14.08 7.32
N LEU A 92 8.71 -13.08 7.50
CA LEU A 92 8.59 -11.79 6.82
C LEU A 92 8.90 -11.93 5.32
N ILE A 93 9.91 -12.72 4.97
CA ILE A 93 10.27 -13.01 3.57
C ILE A 93 9.11 -13.71 2.85
N GLN A 94 8.52 -14.75 3.44
CA GLN A 94 7.39 -15.46 2.85
C GLN A 94 6.20 -14.53 2.58
N ARG A 95 5.91 -13.60 3.50
CA ARG A 95 4.87 -12.58 3.30
C ARG A 95 5.24 -11.58 2.20
N GLY A 96 6.49 -11.14 2.15
CA GLY A 96 6.98 -10.25 1.10
C GLY A 96 6.87 -10.88 -0.29
N ILE A 97 7.33 -12.14 -0.44
CA ILE A 97 7.21 -12.91 -1.68
C ILE A 97 5.73 -13.06 -2.09
N PHE A 98 4.86 -13.39 -1.14
CA PHE A 98 3.43 -13.47 -1.41
C PHE A 98 2.84 -12.15 -1.93
N LEU A 99 3.23 -11.01 -1.34
CA LEU A 99 2.80 -9.69 -1.80
C LEU A 99 3.35 -9.36 -3.21
N ILE A 100 4.60 -9.73 -3.51
CA ILE A 100 5.20 -9.56 -4.84
C ILE A 100 4.42 -10.38 -5.89
N ILE A 101 4.10 -11.63 -5.59
CA ILE A 101 3.31 -12.48 -6.48
C ILE A 101 1.93 -11.85 -6.74
N ILE A 102 1.25 -11.37 -5.70
CA ILE A 102 -0.04 -10.67 -5.85
C ILE A 102 0.11 -9.39 -6.68
N GLN A 103 1.18 -8.62 -6.49
CA GLN A 103 1.43 -7.42 -7.27
C GLN A 103 1.51 -7.74 -8.76
N ILE A 104 2.32 -8.74 -9.12
CA ILE A 104 2.58 -9.12 -10.51
C ILE A 104 1.33 -9.71 -11.17
N THR A 105 0.57 -10.53 -10.43
CA THR A 105 -0.56 -11.30 -10.99
C THR A 105 -1.89 -10.56 -10.94
N TRP A 106 -2.22 -9.94 -9.80
CA TRP A 106 -3.53 -9.37 -9.55
C TRP A 106 -3.55 -7.86 -9.71
N VAL A 107 -2.61 -7.16 -9.05
CA VAL A 107 -2.62 -5.68 -9.03
C VAL A 107 -2.33 -5.12 -10.43
N ASN A 108 -1.33 -5.66 -11.12
CA ASN A 108 -1.01 -5.26 -12.51
C ASN A 108 -2.18 -5.47 -13.47
N SER A 109 -2.87 -6.61 -13.36
CA SER A 109 -4.05 -6.89 -14.18
C SER A 109 -5.24 -5.98 -13.81
N SER A 110 -5.40 -5.63 -12.54
CA SER A 110 -6.45 -4.73 -12.09
C SER A 110 -6.37 -3.36 -12.76
N TRP A 111 -5.16 -2.81 -12.94
CA TRP A 111 -4.98 -1.50 -13.60
C TRP A 111 -5.43 -1.50 -15.05
N GLY A 112 -5.23 -2.61 -15.77
CA GLY A 112 -5.71 -2.80 -17.15
C GLY A 112 -7.15 -3.33 -17.26
N GLY A 113 -7.94 -3.28 -16.17
CA GLY A 113 -9.32 -3.80 -16.16
C GLY A 113 -9.42 -5.31 -16.42
N PHE A 114 -8.37 -6.07 -16.09
CA PHE A 114 -8.19 -7.50 -16.40
C PHE A 114 -8.21 -7.85 -17.90
N GLN A 115 -8.11 -6.85 -18.79
CA GLN A 115 -8.13 -7.08 -20.22
C GLN A 115 -6.77 -7.52 -20.77
N THR A 116 -5.68 -7.18 -20.08
CA THR A 116 -4.31 -7.54 -20.48
C THR A 116 -3.51 -8.04 -19.27
N PHE A 117 -2.79 -9.15 -19.46
CA PHE A 117 -1.86 -9.70 -18.46
C PHE A 117 -0.43 -9.31 -18.86
N ASN A 118 0.09 -8.25 -18.22
CA ASN A 118 1.49 -7.83 -18.40
C ASN A 118 2.29 -8.11 -17.12
N PRO A 119 2.91 -9.30 -17.00
CA PRO A 119 3.67 -9.67 -15.80
C PRO A 119 4.94 -8.82 -15.63
N TRP A 120 5.39 -8.17 -16.70
CA TRP A 120 6.57 -7.29 -16.71
C TRP A 120 6.25 -5.84 -16.31
N HIS A 121 4.99 -5.49 -16.07
CA HIS A 121 4.62 -4.14 -15.64
C HIS A 121 5.01 -3.93 -14.18
N LEU A 122 6.22 -3.44 -13.93
CA LEU A 122 6.72 -3.18 -12.58
C LEU A 122 6.18 -1.85 -12.02
N GLY A 123 4.84 -1.71 -11.99
CA GLY A 123 4.13 -0.73 -11.17
C GLY A 123 4.63 0.72 -11.21
N ILE A 124 5.06 1.20 -12.37
CA ILE A 124 5.37 2.61 -12.66
C ILE A 124 4.69 2.97 -13.98
#